data_AF-A0A3S7EB69-F1
#
_entry.id   AF-A0A3S7EB69-F1
#
_cell.length_a   1.000
_cell.length_b   1.000
_cell.length_c   1.000
_cell.angle_alpha   90.00
_cell.angle_beta   90.00
_cell.angle_gamma   90.00
#
_symmetry.space_group_name_H-M   'P 1'
#
loop_
_entity.id
_entity.type
_entity.pdbx_description
1 polymer ?
#
loop_
_entity_poly.entity_id
_entity_poly.type
_entity_poly.pdbx_seq_one_letter_code
_entity_poly.pdbx_strand_id
1 'polypeptide(L)'
;IWYSTSEYLRQEMNPNFRMTDPYNPVHIMSFSGARGNVSQVHQLVGMRGLMSDPQGQMIDLPIQSNLREGLSLTEYIISCYGARKGVVDTAVRTSDAGYLTRRLVEVVQHIVVRRRDCGTLRGISVNPRNGTMPEKIWIQTLIGRVLADHIYMGSRCIATRNQDIGVGLVNRFITLRTQPIPIRTPFTCRSASWICRLCYGRSPTHGDLVELGEAVCIIAGQSIGEPGTQLTLRTFHTGGVFTGCTADHVRAPSNGKIQFNEDLGHPTRTRHGHPAF
;
A
#
# COMPACT_ATOMS: atom_id res chain seq x y z
N ILE A 1 14.24 24.17 -1.50
CA ILE A 1 13.52 25.44 -1.76
C ILE A 1 12.50 25.27 -2.88
N TRP A 2 12.90 24.96 -4.12
CA TRP A 2 11.94 24.79 -5.22
C TRP A 2 10.88 23.73 -4.98
N TYR A 3 11.29 22.57 -4.44
CA TYR A 3 10.37 21.51 -4.05
C TYR A 3 9.31 21.99 -3.03
N SER A 4 9.74 22.69 -1.97
CA SER A 4 8.82 23.21 -0.95
C SER A 4 7.87 24.26 -1.50
N THR A 5 8.32 25.11 -2.44
CA THR A 5 7.46 26.09 -3.11
C THR A 5 6.40 25.40 -3.97
N SER A 6 6.80 24.36 -4.73
CA SER A 6 5.87 23.58 -5.54
C SER A 6 4.82 22.86 -4.69
N GLU A 7 5.22 22.27 -3.57
CA GLU A 7 4.29 21.61 -2.64
C GLU A 7 3.34 22.61 -1.98
N TYR A 8 3.81 23.80 -1.63
CA TYR A 8 2.97 24.87 -1.11
C TYR A 8 1.90 25.27 -2.13
N LEU A 9 2.27 25.53 -3.39
CA LEU A 9 1.33 25.83 -4.47
C LEU A 9 0.31 24.70 -4.69
N ARG A 10 0.75 23.44 -4.60
CA ARG A 10 -0.12 22.26 -4.67
C ARG A 10 -1.16 22.23 -3.56
N GLN A 11 -0.78 22.59 -2.33
CA GLN A 11 -1.69 22.63 -1.19
C GLN A 11 -2.70 23.78 -1.29
N GLU A 12 -2.25 24.98 -1.68
CA GLU A 12 -3.09 26.17 -1.85
C GLU A 12 -4.06 26.07 -3.04
N MET A 13 -3.78 25.21 -4.02
CA MET A 13 -4.66 25.00 -5.17
C MET A 13 -6.08 24.55 -4.76
N ASN A 14 -6.17 23.63 -3.80
CA ASN A 14 -7.44 23.03 -3.36
C ASN A 14 -8.40 24.02 -2.68
N PRO A 15 -7.97 24.81 -1.66
CA PRO A 15 -8.83 25.84 -1.07
C PRO A 15 -9.20 26.92 -2.09
N ASN A 16 -8.29 27.31 -2.99
CA ASN A 16 -8.58 28.31 -4.02
C ASN A 16 -9.73 27.88 -4.96
N PHE A 17 -9.72 26.64 -5.46
CA PHE A 17 -10.85 26.15 -6.27
C PHE A 17 -12.18 26.18 -5.51
N ARG A 18 -12.17 25.83 -4.22
CA ARG A 18 -13.38 25.87 -3.38
C ARG A 18 -13.87 27.27 -3.09
N MET A 19 -12.98 28.25 -3.01
CA MET A 19 -13.34 29.65 -2.74
C MET A 19 -13.81 30.38 -4.00
N THR A 20 -13.19 30.13 -5.16
CA THR A 20 -13.47 30.87 -6.38
C THR A 20 -14.61 30.26 -7.20
N ASP A 21 -14.54 28.96 -7.49
CA ASP A 21 -15.54 28.25 -8.29
C ASP A 21 -15.56 26.74 -7.94
N PRO A 22 -16.42 26.35 -6.97
CA PRO A 22 -16.60 24.95 -6.58
C PRO A 22 -17.06 24.05 -7.74
N TYR A 23 -17.68 24.62 -8.78
CA TYR A 23 -18.25 23.88 -9.90
C TYR A 23 -17.31 23.75 -11.09
N ASN A 24 -16.04 24.14 -10.93
CA ASN A 24 -15.04 24.00 -11.98
C ASN A 24 -14.96 22.53 -12.44
N PRO A 25 -15.15 22.23 -13.75
CA PRO A 25 -15.15 20.85 -14.24
C PRO A 25 -13.87 20.08 -13.94
N VAL A 26 -12.70 20.73 -14.02
CA VAL A 26 -11.40 20.09 -13.72
C VAL A 26 -11.29 19.75 -12.24
N HIS A 27 -11.80 20.63 -11.37
CA HIS A 27 -11.89 20.38 -9.93
C HIS A 27 -12.83 19.20 -9.66
N ILE A 28 -14.06 19.21 -10.19
CA ILE A 28 -15.03 18.13 -9.99
C ILE A 28 -14.46 16.79 -10.46
N MET A 29 -13.83 16.73 -11.65
CA MET A 29 -13.28 15.48 -12.20
C MET A 29 -12.20 14.87 -11.31
N SER A 30 -11.25 15.68 -10.82
CA SER A 30 -10.13 15.19 -10.02
C SER A 30 -10.56 14.81 -8.59
N PHE A 31 -11.50 15.55 -7.99
CA PHE A 31 -11.89 15.33 -6.59
C PHE A 31 -12.99 14.28 -6.42
N SER A 32 -13.86 14.11 -7.41
CA SER A 32 -14.82 13.00 -7.44
C SER A 32 -14.16 11.63 -7.65
N GLY A 33 -12.88 11.61 -8.03
CA GLY A 33 -12.18 10.39 -8.41
C GLY A 33 -12.57 9.84 -9.77
N ALA A 34 -13.37 10.58 -10.56
CA ALA A 34 -13.80 10.16 -11.89
C ALA A 34 -12.62 10.07 -12.87
N ARG A 35 -11.79 11.12 -12.92
CA ARG A 35 -10.56 11.14 -13.73
C ARG A 35 -9.66 12.29 -13.30
N GLY A 36 -8.37 12.02 -13.26
CA GLY A 36 -7.37 13.03 -12.94
C GLY A 36 -6.86 12.91 -11.51
N ASN A 37 -5.57 13.21 -11.33
CA ASN A 37 -4.93 13.29 -10.04
C ASN A 37 -4.70 14.77 -9.68
N VAL A 38 -4.71 15.12 -8.39
CA VAL A 38 -4.34 16.44 -7.88
C VAL A 38 -2.99 16.88 -8.42
N SER A 39 -2.02 15.97 -8.55
CA SER A 39 -0.71 16.26 -9.16
C SER A 39 -0.81 16.64 -10.65
N GLN A 40 -1.77 16.09 -11.40
CA GLN A 40 -2.00 16.44 -12.81
C GLN A 40 -2.66 17.80 -12.93
N VAL A 41 -3.62 18.12 -12.05
CA VAL A 41 -4.24 19.46 -11.99
C VAL A 41 -3.21 20.51 -11.59
N HIS A 42 -2.31 20.18 -10.66
CA HIS A 42 -1.21 21.04 -10.27
C HIS A 42 -0.31 21.38 -11.46
N GLN A 43 0.00 20.44 -12.35
CA GLN A 43 0.78 20.73 -13.57
C GLN A 43 0.04 21.60 -14.60
N LEU A 44 -1.29 21.66 -14.54
CA LEU A 44 -2.09 22.50 -15.44
C LEU A 44 -2.10 23.97 -15.01
N VAL A 45 -2.23 24.22 -13.70
CA VAL A 45 -2.52 25.57 -13.15
C VAL A 45 -1.39 26.10 -12.27
N GLY A 46 -0.70 25.22 -11.54
CA GLY A 46 0.46 25.56 -10.72
C GLY A 46 1.78 25.31 -11.44
N MET A 47 2.90 25.52 -10.75
CA MET A 47 4.21 25.28 -11.34
C MET A 47 4.41 23.80 -11.64
N ARG A 48 4.98 23.45 -12.80
CA ARG A 48 5.27 22.04 -13.11
C ARG A 48 6.38 21.46 -12.21
N GLY A 49 7.30 22.31 -11.74
CA GLY A 49 8.24 21.99 -10.68
C GLY A 49 9.54 21.33 -11.16
N LEU A 50 10.13 20.49 -10.31
CA LEU A 50 11.41 19.83 -10.58
C LEU A 50 11.23 18.58 -11.44
N MET A 51 12.19 18.35 -12.33
CA MET A 51 12.22 17.20 -13.22
C MET A 51 13.43 16.30 -12.90
N SER A 52 13.32 15.05 -13.32
CA SER A 52 14.40 14.06 -13.23
C SER A 52 15.16 13.94 -14.56
N ASP A 53 16.49 13.79 -14.46
CA ASP A 53 17.35 13.47 -15.59
C ASP A 53 17.21 11.98 -16.01
N PRO A 54 17.78 11.56 -17.14
CA PRO A 54 17.79 10.16 -17.56
C PRO A 54 18.42 9.21 -16.52
N GLN A 55 19.31 9.70 -15.66
CA GLN A 55 19.96 8.96 -14.58
C GLN A 55 19.08 8.86 -13.32
N GLY A 56 18.00 9.65 -13.22
CA GLY A 56 17.08 9.73 -12.08
C GLY A 56 17.48 10.74 -11.00
N GLN A 57 18.48 11.58 -11.26
CA GLN A 57 18.84 12.70 -10.40
C GLN A 57 17.91 13.89 -10.65
N MET A 58 17.71 14.71 -9.62
CA MET A 58 16.95 15.95 -9.77
C MET A 58 17.75 16.97 -10.55
N ILE A 59 17.11 17.59 -11.54
CA ILE A 59 17.68 18.73 -12.26
C ILE A 59 17.42 19.98 -11.42
N ASP A 60 18.47 20.74 -11.12
CA ASP A 60 18.39 21.93 -10.25
C ASP A 60 17.58 23.09 -10.86
N LEU A 61 17.32 23.06 -12.18
CA LEU A 61 16.51 24.02 -12.90
C LEU A 61 15.01 23.61 -12.86
N PRO A 62 14.14 24.33 -12.12
CA PRO A 62 12.71 24.04 -12.09
C PRO A 62 12.01 24.57 -13.34
N ILE A 63 10.91 23.92 -13.73
CA ILE A 63 9.94 24.45 -14.69
C ILE A 63 8.96 25.31 -13.90
N GLN A 64 9.04 26.63 -14.11
CA GLN A 64 8.22 27.60 -13.38
C GLN A 64 6.85 27.75 -14.02
N SER A 65 6.79 27.67 -15.36
CA SER A 65 5.55 27.79 -16.12
C SER A 65 4.63 26.58 -15.94
N ASN A 66 3.35 26.80 -16.23
CA ASN A 66 2.31 25.79 -16.19
C ASN A 66 1.84 25.42 -17.62
N LEU A 67 1.08 24.34 -17.77
CA LEU A 67 0.60 23.93 -19.10
C LEU A 67 -0.44 24.89 -19.70
N ARG A 68 -1.04 25.76 -18.87
CA ARG A 68 -1.99 26.79 -19.33
C ARG A 68 -1.28 27.99 -19.98
N GLU A 69 -0.14 28.40 -19.44
CA GLU A 69 0.71 29.50 -19.91
C GLU A 69 1.62 29.07 -21.06
N GLY A 70 1.93 27.77 -21.12
CA GLY A 70 2.86 27.18 -22.09
C GLY A 70 4.25 27.03 -21.50
N LEU A 71 5.09 26.27 -22.20
CA LEU A 71 6.47 25.99 -21.78
C LEU A 71 7.44 26.65 -22.75
N SER A 72 8.54 27.21 -22.22
CA SER A 72 9.66 27.63 -23.04
C SER A 72 10.36 26.44 -23.71
N LEU A 73 11.15 26.69 -24.75
CA LEU A 73 11.89 25.64 -25.46
C LEU A 73 12.77 24.81 -24.52
N THR A 74 13.45 25.47 -23.58
CA THR A 74 14.34 24.82 -22.60
C THR A 74 13.54 23.97 -21.61
N GLU A 75 12.45 24.49 -21.05
CA GLU A 75 11.57 23.76 -20.14
C GLU A 75 10.92 22.55 -20.81
N TYR A 76 10.51 22.69 -22.08
CA TYR A 76 9.95 21.60 -22.85
C TYR A 76 10.99 20.48 -23.06
N ILE A 77 12.22 20.82 -23.47
CA ILE A 77 13.31 19.84 -23.65
C ILE A 77 13.64 19.13 -22.32
N ILE A 78 13.70 19.86 -21.20
CA ILE A 78 13.90 19.27 -19.88
C ILE A 78 12.78 18.28 -19.55
N SER A 79 11.52 18.63 -19.85
CA SER A 79 10.40 17.73 -19.65
C SER A 79 10.45 16.49 -20.54
N CYS A 80 11.03 16.57 -21.73
CA CYS A 80 11.15 15.43 -22.64
C CYS A 80 12.07 14.34 -22.09
N TYR A 81 13.17 14.69 -21.40
CA TYR A 81 14.09 13.70 -20.83
C TYR A 81 13.39 12.80 -19.80
N GLY A 82 12.71 13.43 -18.84
CA GLY A 82 11.95 12.71 -17.81
C GLY A 82 10.79 11.90 -18.39
N ALA A 83 10.08 12.45 -19.38
CA ALA A 83 8.99 11.75 -20.06
C ALA A 83 9.49 10.51 -20.84
N ARG A 84 10.58 10.64 -21.60
CA ARG A 84 11.17 9.53 -22.36
C ARG A 84 11.63 8.42 -21.43
N LYS A 85 12.30 8.75 -20.33
CA LYS A 85 12.68 7.77 -19.31
C LYS A 85 11.46 7.04 -18.76
N GLY A 86 10.42 7.78 -18.39
CA GLY A 86 9.17 7.19 -17.89
C GLY A 86 8.55 6.18 -18.86
N VAL A 87 8.46 6.52 -20.15
CA VAL A 87 7.93 5.62 -21.19
C VAL A 87 8.80 4.38 -21.36
N VAL A 88 10.13 4.54 -21.37
CA VAL A 88 11.07 3.41 -21.48
C VAL A 88 10.98 2.50 -20.26
N ASP A 89 11.00 3.07 -19.05
CA ASP A 89 10.87 2.32 -17.79
C ASP A 89 9.53 1.58 -17.71
N THR A 90 8.45 2.20 -18.21
CA THR A 90 7.14 1.56 -18.29
C THR A 90 7.20 0.31 -19.18
N ALA A 91 7.81 0.40 -20.36
CA ALA A 91 7.93 -0.73 -21.28
C ALA A 91 8.81 -1.85 -20.71
N VAL A 92 9.99 -1.51 -20.19
CA VAL A 92 10.97 -2.49 -19.67
C VAL A 92 10.45 -3.16 -18.40
N ARG A 93 9.94 -2.41 -17.43
CA ARG A 93 9.52 -3.00 -16.16
C ARG A 93 8.22 -3.79 -16.26
N THR A 94 7.41 -3.54 -17.29
CA THR A 94 6.23 -4.37 -17.58
C THR A 94 6.63 -5.82 -17.88
N SER A 95 7.75 -6.03 -18.61
CA SER A 95 8.22 -7.39 -18.84
C SER A 95 8.71 -8.06 -17.56
N ASP A 96 9.35 -7.32 -16.65
CA ASP A 96 9.83 -7.87 -15.37
C ASP A 96 8.67 -8.28 -14.46
N ALA A 97 7.62 -7.46 -14.38
CA ALA A 97 6.41 -7.78 -13.61
C ALA A 97 5.68 -9.00 -14.18
N GLY A 98 5.59 -9.10 -15.51
CA GLY A 98 5.04 -10.28 -16.19
C GLY A 98 5.88 -11.54 -15.93
N TYR A 99 7.20 -11.43 -16.01
CA TYR A 99 8.12 -12.53 -15.69
C TYR A 99 7.98 -13.00 -14.24
N LEU A 100 7.90 -12.07 -13.28
CA LEU A 100 7.65 -12.39 -11.87
C LEU A 100 6.33 -13.15 -11.70
N THR A 101 5.25 -12.68 -12.35
CA THR A 101 3.94 -13.35 -12.30
C THR A 101 4.03 -14.77 -12.84
N ARG A 102 4.71 -14.97 -13.97
CA ARG A 102 4.95 -16.31 -14.54
C ARG A 102 5.68 -17.22 -13.57
N ARG A 103 6.79 -16.75 -12.98
CA ARG A 103 7.58 -17.52 -12.02
C ARG A 103 6.79 -17.86 -10.76
N LEU A 104 5.99 -16.92 -10.23
CA LEU A 104 5.12 -17.16 -9.09
C LEU A 104 4.11 -18.27 -9.40
N VAL A 105 3.42 -18.20 -10.54
CA VAL A 105 2.42 -19.20 -10.94
C VAL A 105 3.08 -20.58 -11.19
N GLU A 106 4.22 -20.63 -11.87
CA GLU A 106 4.94 -21.89 -12.13
C GLU A 106 5.35 -22.64 -10.85
N VAL A 107 5.75 -21.91 -9.81
CA VAL A 107 6.11 -22.52 -8.51
C VAL A 107 4.88 -23.07 -7.80
N VAL A 108 3.75 -22.37 -7.87
CA VAL A 108 2.60 -22.65 -7.01
C VAL A 108 1.46 -23.43 -7.69
N GLN A 109 1.52 -23.63 -9.01
CA GLN A 109 0.45 -24.27 -9.81
C GLN A 109 0.02 -25.67 -9.36
N HIS A 110 0.93 -26.41 -8.71
CA HIS A 110 0.65 -27.78 -8.26
C HIS A 110 -0.03 -27.83 -6.87
N ILE A 111 -0.10 -26.70 -6.16
CA ILE A 111 -0.65 -26.62 -4.80
C ILE A 111 -2.14 -26.24 -4.89
N VAL A 112 -3.00 -27.18 -4.51
CA VAL A 112 -4.46 -27.02 -4.51
C VAL A 112 -5.05 -27.38 -3.15
N VAL A 113 -6.28 -26.94 -2.87
CA VAL A 113 -6.98 -27.31 -1.64
C VAL A 113 -7.50 -28.74 -1.78
N ARG A 114 -6.99 -29.68 -0.98
CA ARG A 114 -7.36 -31.11 -1.09
C ARG A 114 -8.18 -31.66 0.07
N ARG A 115 -8.00 -31.14 1.28
CA ARG A 115 -8.66 -31.65 2.50
C ARG A 115 -9.28 -30.53 3.31
N ARG A 116 -10.28 -30.87 4.13
CA ARG A 116 -10.93 -29.92 5.05
C ARG A 116 -9.97 -29.49 6.17
N ASP A 117 -9.41 -30.43 6.92
CA ASP A 117 -8.43 -30.17 7.98
C ASP A 117 -7.16 -31.01 7.78
N CYS A 118 -6.00 -30.43 8.09
CA CYS A 118 -4.71 -31.14 8.17
C CYS A 118 -4.36 -31.62 9.59
N GLY A 119 -5.18 -31.27 10.59
CA GLY A 119 -5.02 -31.64 11.99
C GLY A 119 -3.93 -30.87 12.73
N THR A 120 -3.38 -29.80 12.14
CA THR A 120 -2.35 -28.99 12.80
C THR A 120 -2.92 -28.27 14.02
N LEU A 121 -2.16 -28.28 15.11
CA LEU A 121 -2.38 -27.46 16.30
C LEU A 121 -1.62 -26.14 16.22
N ARG A 122 -0.71 -26.00 15.25
CA ARG A 122 0.16 -24.83 15.12
C ARG A 122 -0.59 -23.69 14.45
N GLY A 123 -0.59 -22.53 15.10
CA GLY A 123 -1.10 -21.27 14.57
C GLY A 123 -0.10 -20.14 14.75
N ILE A 124 -0.38 -19.01 14.11
CA ILE A 124 0.36 -17.76 14.32
C ILE A 124 -0.51 -16.85 15.18
N SER A 125 0.05 -16.26 16.22
CA SER A 125 -0.63 -15.29 17.07
C SER A 125 -0.54 -13.90 16.46
N VAL A 126 -1.69 -13.26 16.23
CA VAL A 126 -1.75 -11.88 15.71
C VAL A 126 -2.11 -10.93 16.85
N ASN A 127 -1.20 -10.00 17.17
CA ASN A 127 -1.36 -9.02 18.25
C ASN A 127 -1.70 -7.63 17.70
N PRO A 128 -2.72 -6.95 18.26
CA PRO A 128 -3.06 -5.58 17.87
C PRO A 128 -2.11 -4.52 18.46
N ARG A 129 -1.32 -4.86 19.49
CA ARG A 129 -0.56 -3.88 20.30
C ARG A 129 0.92 -3.70 19.94
N ASN A 130 1.43 -4.37 18.92
CA ASN A 130 2.70 -3.93 18.35
C ASN A 130 2.42 -2.59 17.67
N GLY A 131 2.76 -1.47 18.33
CA GLY A 131 2.40 -0.09 17.95
C GLY A 131 2.81 0.37 16.55
N THR A 132 3.32 -0.55 15.73
CA THR A 132 3.65 -0.39 14.32
C THR A 132 2.48 -0.68 13.37
N MET A 133 1.43 -1.39 13.81
CA MET A 133 0.35 -1.83 12.93
C MET A 133 -0.95 -1.03 13.13
N PRO A 134 -1.45 -0.33 12.09
CA PRO A 134 -2.77 0.32 12.14
C PRO A 134 -3.89 -0.69 12.40
N GLU A 135 -4.87 -0.31 13.21
CA GLU A 135 -6.03 -1.14 13.57
C GLU A 135 -6.77 -1.68 12.33
N LYS A 136 -6.85 -0.88 11.27
CA LYS A 136 -7.46 -1.28 9.99
C LYS A 136 -6.78 -2.50 9.35
N ILE A 137 -5.44 -2.57 9.39
CA ILE A 137 -4.68 -3.69 8.81
C ILE A 137 -4.85 -4.94 9.66
N TRP A 138 -4.92 -4.78 10.99
CA TRP A 138 -5.18 -5.87 11.91
C TRP A 138 -6.55 -6.51 11.64
N ILE A 139 -7.60 -5.69 11.49
CA ILE A 139 -8.96 -6.15 11.15
C ILE A 139 -8.96 -6.90 9.81
N GLN A 140 -8.35 -6.33 8.78
CA GLN A 140 -8.26 -6.95 7.44
C GLN A 140 -7.52 -8.29 7.46
N THR A 141 -6.52 -8.44 8.34
CA THR A 141 -5.74 -9.68 8.46
C THR A 141 -6.54 -10.82 9.09
N LEU A 142 -7.43 -10.50 10.04
CA LEU A 142 -8.22 -11.49 10.77
C LEU A 142 -9.46 -11.95 10.02
N ILE A 143 -10.11 -11.05 9.27
CA ILE A 143 -11.33 -11.37 8.54
C ILE A 143 -11.08 -12.51 7.55
N GLY A 144 -11.91 -13.55 7.62
CA GLY A 144 -11.83 -14.71 6.74
C GLY A 144 -10.79 -15.75 7.14
N ARG A 145 -10.05 -15.55 8.24
CA ARG A 145 -9.17 -16.59 8.81
C ARG A 145 -9.94 -17.52 9.75
N VAL A 146 -9.28 -18.61 10.16
CA VAL A 146 -9.85 -19.62 11.06
C VAL A 146 -9.02 -19.69 12.34
N LEU A 147 -9.69 -19.83 13.48
CA LEU A 147 -9.02 -19.95 14.77
C LEU A 147 -8.26 -21.26 14.93
N ALA A 148 -7.02 -21.16 15.41
CA ALA A 148 -6.19 -22.32 15.71
C ALA A 148 -6.50 -22.93 17.09
N ASP A 149 -6.92 -22.11 18.05
CA ASP A 149 -7.25 -22.52 19.41
C ASP A 149 -8.51 -21.80 19.92
N HIS A 150 -9.08 -22.32 21.01
CA HIS A 150 -10.21 -21.74 21.71
C HIS A 150 -9.81 -20.44 22.41
N ILE A 151 -10.66 -19.43 22.33
CA ILE A 151 -10.45 -18.15 23.03
C ILE A 151 -11.43 -18.06 24.18
N TYR A 152 -10.89 -18.00 25.39
CA TYR A 152 -11.65 -17.85 26.63
C TYR A 152 -11.47 -16.46 27.22
N MET A 153 -12.51 -15.98 27.88
CA MET A 153 -12.45 -14.82 28.77
C MET A 153 -13.00 -15.25 30.13
N GLY A 154 -12.09 -15.42 31.09
CA GLY A 154 -12.42 -16.08 32.35
C GLY A 154 -12.95 -17.49 32.10
N SER A 155 -14.15 -17.77 32.60
CA SER A 155 -14.84 -19.06 32.41
C SER A 155 -15.65 -19.17 31.12
N ARG A 156 -15.81 -18.07 30.35
CA ARG A 156 -16.67 -18.05 29.16
C ARG A 156 -15.85 -18.24 27.89
N CYS A 157 -16.21 -19.22 27.06
CA CYS A 157 -15.67 -19.37 25.71
C CYS A 157 -16.27 -18.31 24.79
N ILE A 158 -15.43 -17.46 24.20
CA ILE A 158 -15.85 -16.43 23.22
C ILE A 158 -15.94 -17.04 21.82
N ALA A 159 -14.94 -17.84 21.46
CA ALA A 159 -14.82 -18.44 20.14
C ALA A 159 -14.16 -19.81 20.25
N THR A 160 -14.65 -20.75 19.43
CA THR A 160 -14.16 -22.13 19.44
C THR A 160 -13.07 -22.34 18.40
N ARG A 161 -12.21 -23.33 18.64
CA ARG A 161 -11.24 -23.78 17.64
C ARG A 161 -11.95 -24.15 16.34
N ASN A 162 -11.29 -23.86 15.21
CA ASN A 162 -11.78 -24.09 13.86
C ASN A 162 -13.00 -23.24 13.44
N GLN A 163 -13.40 -22.26 14.26
CA GLN A 163 -14.40 -21.28 13.88
C GLN A 163 -13.80 -20.25 12.91
N ASP A 164 -14.55 -19.89 11.88
CA ASP A 164 -14.18 -18.83 10.94
C ASP A 164 -14.39 -17.45 11.56
N ILE A 165 -13.48 -16.52 11.27
CA ILE A 165 -13.48 -15.18 11.85
C ILE A 165 -14.23 -14.24 10.90
N GLY A 166 -15.51 -14.04 11.18
CA GLY A 166 -16.35 -13.03 10.53
C GLY A 166 -16.30 -11.66 11.22
N VAL A 167 -16.91 -10.65 10.60
CA VAL A 167 -16.98 -9.26 11.11
C VAL A 167 -17.54 -9.20 12.53
N GLY A 168 -18.58 -9.97 12.83
CA GLY A 168 -19.19 -10.01 14.17
C GLY A 168 -18.31 -10.63 15.26
N LEU A 169 -17.36 -11.52 14.91
CA LEU A 169 -16.38 -12.03 15.87
C LEU A 169 -15.24 -11.04 16.08
N VAL A 170 -14.76 -10.38 15.02
CA VAL A 170 -13.72 -9.35 15.11
C VAL A 170 -14.18 -8.18 15.99
N ASN A 171 -15.41 -7.70 15.80
CA ASN A 171 -15.96 -6.63 16.63
C ASN A 171 -16.01 -7.03 18.11
N ARG A 172 -16.36 -8.29 18.40
CA ARG A 172 -16.31 -8.81 19.78
C ARG A 172 -14.88 -8.83 20.32
N PHE A 173 -13.89 -9.24 19.53
CA PHE A 173 -12.49 -9.21 19.96
C PHE A 173 -11.97 -7.79 20.25
N ILE A 174 -12.40 -6.80 19.46
CA ILE A 174 -12.06 -5.38 19.68
C ILE A 174 -12.67 -4.88 20.99
N THR A 175 -13.99 -5.08 21.19
CA THR A 175 -14.69 -4.65 22.41
C THR A 175 -14.09 -5.30 23.65
N LEU A 176 -13.77 -6.59 23.56
CA LEU A 176 -13.28 -7.40 24.65
C LEU A 176 -11.75 -7.30 24.86
N ARG A 177 -11.03 -6.57 24.00
CA ARG A 177 -9.56 -6.41 24.03
C ARG A 177 -8.81 -7.74 24.24
N THR A 178 -9.26 -8.80 23.57
CA THR A 178 -8.69 -10.15 23.75
C THR A 178 -7.32 -10.27 23.07
N GLN A 179 -6.30 -10.76 23.78
CA GLN A 179 -4.91 -10.88 23.25
C GLN A 179 -4.21 -12.11 23.83
N PRO A 180 -3.39 -12.85 23.04
CA PRO A 180 -3.23 -12.89 21.57
C PRO A 180 -4.31 -13.72 20.84
N ILE A 181 -4.59 -13.46 19.56
CA ILE A 181 -5.52 -14.26 18.74
C ILE A 181 -4.74 -15.28 17.89
N PRO A 182 -4.85 -16.60 18.14
CA PRO A 182 -4.17 -17.62 17.36
C PRO A 182 -4.96 -17.97 16.09
N ILE A 183 -4.38 -17.73 14.92
CA ILE A 183 -4.97 -18.05 13.61
C ILE A 183 -4.24 -19.20 12.92
N ARG A 184 -4.99 -20.01 12.17
CA ARG A 184 -4.42 -20.99 11.24
C ARG A 184 -3.89 -20.26 10.00
N THR A 185 -2.78 -20.74 9.46
CA THR A 185 -2.18 -20.16 8.25
C THR A 185 -1.72 -21.25 7.28
N PRO A 186 -1.58 -20.93 5.98
CA PRO A 186 -0.98 -21.86 5.02
C PRO A 186 0.44 -22.29 5.43
N PHE A 187 1.21 -21.40 6.07
CA PHE A 187 2.58 -21.68 6.53
C PHE A 187 2.66 -22.77 7.60
N THR A 188 1.64 -22.89 8.46
CA THR A 188 1.60 -23.91 9.52
C THR A 188 0.88 -25.19 9.13
N CYS A 189 0.46 -25.31 7.86
CA CYS A 189 -0.15 -26.52 7.31
C CYS A 189 0.80 -27.72 7.44
N ARG A 190 0.25 -28.92 7.68
CA ARG A 190 1.04 -30.15 7.85
C ARG A 190 1.59 -30.69 6.52
N SER A 191 0.93 -30.38 5.41
CA SER A 191 1.31 -30.87 4.09
C SER A 191 2.17 -29.86 3.35
N ALA A 192 3.18 -30.35 2.62
CA ALA A 192 4.01 -29.55 1.73
C ALA A 192 3.41 -29.39 0.31
N SER A 193 2.58 -30.34 -0.14
CA SER A 193 2.10 -30.41 -1.53
C SER A 193 0.66 -29.92 -1.72
N TRP A 194 -0.08 -29.64 -0.64
CA TRP A 194 -1.46 -29.19 -0.68
C TRP A 194 -1.82 -28.38 0.57
N ILE A 195 -2.85 -27.54 0.48
CA ILE A 195 -3.32 -26.71 1.60
C ILE A 195 -4.69 -27.19 2.09
N CYS A 196 -4.93 -27.09 3.39
CA CYS A 196 -6.21 -27.46 3.99
C CYS A 196 -7.21 -26.29 3.95
N ARG A 197 -8.51 -26.57 3.83
CA ARG A 197 -9.59 -25.55 3.84
C ARG A 197 -9.49 -24.64 5.07
N LEU A 198 -9.31 -25.22 6.26
CA LEU A 198 -9.17 -24.46 7.51
C LEU A 198 -7.87 -23.65 7.62
N CYS A 199 -6.82 -24.03 6.89
CA CYS A 199 -5.51 -23.38 6.92
C CYS A 199 -5.50 -22.14 6.03
N TYR A 200 -6.25 -22.19 4.93
CA TYR A 200 -6.45 -21.06 4.02
C TYR A 200 -7.50 -20.10 4.58
N GLY A 201 -8.69 -20.62 4.91
CA GLY A 201 -9.83 -19.86 5.39
C GLY A 201 -10.85 -19.58 4.28
N ARG A 202 -11.33 -18.34 4.25
CA ARG A 202 -12.42 -17.85 3.40
C ARG A 202 -11.93 -17.50 2.00
N SER A 203 -12.71 -17.87 0.98
CA SER A 203 -12.45 -17.45 -0.39
C SER A 203 -12.82 -15.97 -0.57
N PRO A 204 -11.98 -15.16 -1.23
CA PRO A 204 -12.28 -13.74 -1.45
C PRO A 204 -13.49 -13.50 -2.38
N THR A 205 -13.91 -14.50 -3.17
CA THR A 205 -15.00 -14.37 -4.15
C THR A 205 -16.38 -14.67 -3.58
N HIS A 206 -16.51 -15.75 -2.82
CA HIS A 206 -17.82 -16.26 -2.38
C HIS A 206 -18.16 -15.92 -0.92
N GLY A 207 -17.22 -15.38 -0.15
CA GLY A 207 -17.47 -15.04 1.26
C GLY A 207 -17.60 -16.25 2.20
N ASP A 208 -17.61 -17.47 1.67
CA ASP A 208 -17.58 -18.73 2.40
C ASP A 208 -16.16 -19.31 2.49
N LEU A 209 -15.96 -20.32 3.34
CA LEU A 209 -14.70 -21.08 3.38
C LEU A 209 -14.41 -21.69 2.01
N VAL A 210 -13.13 -21.71 1.61
CA VAL A 210 -12.67 -22.21 0.30
C VAL A 210 -13.17 -23.63 -0.01
N GLU A 211 -13.52 -23.91 -1.27
CA GLU A 211 -13.97 -25.24 -1.66
C GLU A 211 -12.82 -26.21 -1.95
N LEU A 212 -13.12 -27.51 -1.85
CA LEU A 212 -12.15 -28.55 -2.18
C LEU A 212 -11.93 -28.58 -3.70
N GLY A 213 -10.66 -28.62 -4.12
CA GLY A 213 -10.25 -28.57 -5.52
C GLY A 213 -9.90 -27.16 -6.01
N GLU A 214 -10.18 -26.11 -5.24
CA GLU A 214 -9.88 -24.74 -5.65
C GLU A 214 -8.36 -24.48 -5.73
N ALA A 215 -7.93 -23.88 -6.84
CA ALA A 215 -6.52 -23.55 -7.11
C ALA A 215 -6.12 -22.22 -6.47
N VAL A 216 -6.29 -22.10 -5.15
CA VAL A 216 -6.06 -20.87 -4.38
C VAL A 216 -4.68 -20.26 -4.57
N CYS A 217 -3.67 -21.08 -4.82
CA CYS A 217 -2.31 -20.60 -5.01
C CYS A 217 -2.10 -19.91 -6.37
N ILE A 218 -2.79 -20.37 -7.42
CA ILE A 218 -2.79 -19.67 -8.72
C ILE A 218 -3.47 -18.31 -8.56
N ILE A 219 -4.60 -18.26 -7.84
CA ILE A 219 -5.32 -17.02 -7.53
C ILE A 219 -4.40 -16.06 -6.74
N ALA A 220 -3.66 -16.57 -5.76
CA ALA A 220 -2.71 -15.78 -4.98
C ALA A 220 -1.55 -15.23 -5.83
N GLY A 221 -0.98 -16.05 -6.72
CA GLY A 221 0.07 -15.60 -7.64
C GLY A 221 -0.39 -14.46 -8.55
N GLN A 222 -1.60 -14.57 -9.10
CA GLN A 222 -2.21 -13.52 -9.93
C GLN A 222 -2.54 -12.25 -9.11
N SER A 223 -3.03 -12.43 -7.89
CA SER A 223 -3.35 -11.33 -6.97
C SER A 223 -2.12 -10.52 -6.52
N ILE A 224 -0.91 -11.06 -6.70
CA ILE A 224 0.36 -10.34 -6.53
C ILE A 224 0.82 -9.76 -7.87
N GLY A 225 0.74 -10.55 -8.93
CA GLY A 225 1.29 -10.21 -10.24
C GLY A 225 0.57 -9.08 -10.99
N GLU A 226 -0.77 -9.13 -11.05
CA GLU A 226 -1.57 -8.13 -11.75
C GLU A 226 -1.43 -6.75 -11.12
N PRO A 227 -1.56 -6.58 -9.79
CA PRO A 227 -1.33 -5.28 -9.16
C PRO A 227 0.13 -4.82 -9.28
N GLY A 228 1.10 -5.73 -9.26
CA GLY A 228 2.52 -5.40 -9.47
C GLY A 228 2.78 -4.80 -10.85
N THR A 229 2.18 -5.38 -11.89
CA THR A 229 2.25 -4.84 -13.26
C THR A 229 1.53 -3.50 -13.35
N GLN A 230 0.36 -3.38 -12.73
CA GLN A 230 -0.41 -2.14 -12.70
C GLN A 230 0.34 -1.00 -11.97
N LEU A 231 0.98 -1.29 -10.84
CA LEU A 231 1.78 -0.32 -10.10
C LEU A 231 2.94 0.19 -10.94
N THR A 232 3.63 -0.72 -11.64
CA THR A 232 4.72 -0.37 -12.56
C THR A 232 4.24 0.56 -13.67
N LEU A 233 3.11 0.24 -14.30
CA LEU A 233 2.50 1.13 -15.29
C LEU A 233 2.12 2.47 -14.66
N ARG A 234 1.62 2.47 -13.41
CA ARG A 234 1.08 3.66 -12.76
C ARG A 234 2.12 4.62 -12.16
N THR A 235 3.33 4.16 -11.86
CA THR A 235 4.35 5.00 -11.20
C THR A 235 5.24 5.75 -12.18
N PHE A 236 5.56 5.18 -13.33
CA PHE A 236 6.57 5.74 -14.24
C PHE A 236 6.01 6.63 -15.36
N HIS A 237 4.68 6.69 -15.53
CA HIS A 237 4.03 7.55 -16.52
C HIS A 237 3.78 8.99 -16.04
N THR A 238 4.34 9.41 -14.90
CA THR A 238 4.17 10.78 -14.34
C THR A 238 4.95 11.86 -15.11
N GLY A 239 5.59 11.50 -16.23
CA GLY A 239 6.25 12.46 -17.13
C GLY A 239 7.58 13.01 -16.58
N GLY A 240 8.18 12.34 -15.59
CA GLY A 240 9.46 12.72 -14.99
C GLY A 240 9.38 13.82 -13.93
N VAL A 241 8.17 14.26 -13.56
CA VAL A 241 7.95 15.20 -12.46
C VAL A 241 8.37 14.55 -11.15
N PHE A 242 9.27 15.21 -10.43
CA PHE A 242 9.78 14.71 -9.17
C PHE A 242 8.76 14.92 -8.06
N THR A 243 8.19 13.83 -7.57
CA THR A 243 7.35 13.81 -6.36
C THR A 243 8.11 13.08 -5.26
N GLY A 244 8.94 13.80 -4.53
CA GLY A 244 9.49 13.30 -3.27
C GLY A 244 8.42 13.31 -2.17
N CYS A 245 8.69 12.69 -1.03
CA CYS A 245 8.05 13.09 0.22
C CYS A 245 9.13 13.77 1.06
N THR A 246 8.93 15.02 1.45
CA THR A 246 9.64 15.53 2.62
C THR A 246 9.08 14.80 3.84
N ALA A 247 9.92 14.49 4.83
CA ALA A 247 9.41 14.06 6.13
C ALA A 247 8.38 15.09 6.62
N ASP A 248 7.23 14.63 7.11
CA ASP A 248 6.19 15.51 7.62
C ASP A 248 6.78 16.40 8.72
N HIS A 249 6.75 17.71 8.49
CA HIS A 249 7.16 18.67 9.51
C HIS A 249 6.02 18.81 10.51
N VAL A 250 6.11 18.09 11.62
CA VAL A 250 5.20 18.28 12.76
C VAL A 250 5.52 19.61 13.41
N ARG A 251 4.62 20.60 13.25
CA ARG A 251 4.70 21.87 13.96
C ARG A 251 3.94 21.77 15.27
N ALA A 252 4.52 22.27 16.36
CA ALA A 252 3.82 22.35 17.63
C ALA A 252 2.62 23.31 17.51
N PRO A 253 1.41 22.91 17.96
CA PRO A 253 0.21 23.75 17.87
C PRO A 253 0.25 24.94 18.83
N SER A 254 1.15 24.94 19.82
CA SER A 254 1.32 25.99 20.81
C SER A 254 2.80 26.16 21.19
N ASN A 255 3.13 27.32 21.76
CA ASN A 255 4.46 27.58 22.30
C ASN A 255 4.71 26.69 23.53
N GLY A 256 5.84 25.99 23.55
CA GLY A 256 6.23 25.11 24.65
C GLY A 256 7.71 24.77 24.61
N LYS A 257 8.20 24.06 25.64
CA LYS A 257 9.55 23.49 25.65
C LYS A 257 9.50 22.06 25.11
N ILE A 258 10.36 21.75 24.15
CA ILE A 258 10.50 20.40 23.61
C ILE A 258 11.38 19.60 24.58
N GLN A 259 10.89 18.45 25.03
CA GLN A 259 11.68 17.49 25.81
C GLN A 259 11.66 16.16 25.06
N PHE A 260 12.84 15.72 24.61
CA PHE A 260 13.00 14.41 24.00
C PHE A 260 13.15 13.36 25.10
N ASN A 261 12.48 12.22 24.95
CA ASN A 261 12.70 11.09 25.83
C ASN A 261 13.80 10.21 25.23
N GLU A 262 14.96 10.15 25.90
CA GLU A 262 16.15 9.42 25.43
C GLU A 262 15.91 7.91 25.28
N ASP A 263 14.93 7.35 26.01
CA ASP A 263 14.59 5.92 25.99
C ASP A 263 13.84 5.47 24.71
N LEU A 264 13.35 6.40 23.88
CA LEU A 264 12.59 6.12 22.66
C LEU A 264 13.43 6.20 21.37
N GLY A 265 14.73 6.43 21.48
CA GLY A 265 15.64 6.48 20.34
C GLY A 265 15.92 5.08 19.77
N HIS A 266 15.35 4.77 18.61
CA HIS A 266 15.71 3.55 17.88
C HIS A 266 16.89 3.84 16.94
N PRO A 267 18.02 3.11 17.05
CA PRO A 267 19.13 3.28 16.13
C PRO A 267 18.67 2.94 14.71
N THR A 268 18.56 3.95 13.86
CA THR A 268 18.11 3.79 12.48
C THR A 268 19.33 3.73 11.57
N ARG A 269 19.30 2.89 10.54
CA ARG A 269 20.39 2.83 9.55
C ARG A 269 20.00 3.63 8.32
N THR A 270 20.96 4.36 7.77
CA THR A 270 20.85 4.94 6.43
C THR A 270 20.64 3.84 5.38
N ARG A 271 20.18 4.23 4.19
CA ARG A 271 20.08 3.34 3.00
C ARG A 271 21.39 2.62 2.63
N HIS A 272 22.53 3.05 3.17
CA HIS A 272 23.87 2.47 2.96
C HIS A 272 24.36 1.64 4.16
N GLY A 273 23.52 1.42 5.18
CA GLY A 273 23.87 0.60 6.34
C GLY A 273 24.63 1.33 7.46
N HIS A 274 24.97 2.61 7.29
CA HIS A 274 25.59 3.42 8.34
C HIS A 274 24.58 3.85 9.40
N PRO A 275 24.99 4.00 10.68
CA PRO A 275 24.13 4.59 11.71
C PRO A 275 23.69 6.00 11.29
N ALA A 276 22.37 6.23 11.26
CA ALA A 276 21.79 7.56 11.24
C ALA A 276 21.50 7.91 12.70
N PHE A 277 22.29 8.82 13.26
CA PHE A 277 22.02 9.45 14.54
C PHE A 277 20.98 10.56 14.34
#